data_AF-A0A820AKH1-F1
#
_entry.id   AF-A0A820AKH1-F1
#
_cell.length_a   1.000
_cell.length_b   1.000
_cell.length_c   1.000
_cell.angle_alpha   90.00
_cell.angle_beta   90.00
_cell.angle_gamma   90.00
#
_symmetry.space_group_name_H-M   'P 1'
#
loop_
_entity.id
_entity.type
_entity.pdbx_description
1 polymer ?
#
loop_
_entity_poly.entity_id
_entity_poly.type
_entity_poly.pdbx_seq_one_letter_code
_entity_poly.pdbx_strand_id
1 'polypeptide(L)'
;MTFTNAQKQKRYRENLKAKGLYQITKAKHTVRMRIYRQNLTGTKKQDYDKKHAESQRAYRNKNKKPKNSFLSKQSFGKALKKAKCALPKDFNKKKVIARALAQAVGIVPRNNHQRTARQLSSKIKNSIILFYGRDDISYQMPGKRDTIIVNDNGNKTTYQKKILLYTIREAYELFLAENP
;
A
#
# COMPACT_ATOMS: atom_id res chain seq x y z
N MET A 1 51.21 -5.48 -37.13
CA MET A 1 50.28 -5.95 -36.06
C MET A 1 49.12 -6.70 -36.68
N THR A 2 48.81 -7.90 -36.17
CA THR A 2 47.68 -8.70 -36.64
C THR A 2 46.37 -8.19 -36.03
N PHE A 3 45.41 -7.81 -36.87
CA PHE A 3 44.10 -7.35 -36.39
C PHE A 3 43.34 -8.48 -35.70
N THR A 4 42.66 -8.17 -34.60
CA THR A 4 41.74 -9.11 -33.94
C THR A 4 40.54 -9.39 -34.85
N ASN A 5 39.86 -10.53 -34.65
CA ASN A 5 38.67 -10.88 -35.44
C ASN A 5 37.56 -9.82 -35.35
N ALA A 6 37.38 -9.19 -34.19
CA ALA A 6 36.44 -8.09 -34.00
C ALA A 6 36.82 -6.87 -34.85
N GLN A 7 38.11 -6.51 -34.89
CA GLN A 7 38.62 -5.39 -35.70
C GLN A 7 38.51 -5.66 -37.20
N LYS A 8 38.84 -6.88 -37.65
CA LYS A 8 38.67 -7.31 -39.05
C LYS A 8 37.19 -7.21 -39.47
N GLN A 9 36.29 -7.68 -38.62
CA GLN A 9 34.85 -7.64 -38.90
C GLN A 9 34.30 -6.20 -38.91
N LYS A 10 34.82 -5.32 -38.05
CA LYS A 10 34.46 -3.89 -38.05
C LYS A 10 34.85 -3.23 -39.38
N ARG A 11 36.10 -3.41 -39.83
CA ARG A 11 36.60 -2.89 -41.11
C ARG A 11 35.81 -3.42 -42.31
N TYR A 12 35.50 -4.72 -42.32
CA TYR A 12 34.66 -5.30 -43.37
C TYR A 12 33.27 -4.64 -43.45
N ARG A 13 32.64 -4.37 -42.29
CA ARG A 13 31.34 -3.68 -42.24
C ARG A 13 31.45 -2.23 -42.72
N GLU A 14 32.53 -1.54 -42.38
CA GLU A 14 32.80 -0.17 -42.85
C GLU A 14 32.98 -0.14 -44.38
N ASN A 15 33.74 -1.08 -44.93
CA ASN A 15 33.91 -1.21 -46.39
C ASN A 15 32.59 -1.53 -47.10
N LEU A 16 31.72 -2.37 -46.53
CA LEU A 16 30.39 -2.63 -47.08
C LEU A 16 29.47 -1.41 -47.02
N LYS A 17 29.61 -0.57 -45.99
CA LYS A 17 28.85 0.68 -45.88
C LYS A 17 29.33 1.70 -46.91
N ALA A 18 30.65 1.85 -47.08
CA ALA A 18 31.23 2.72 -48.09
C ALA A 18 30.78 2.34 -49.52
N LYS A 19 30.58 1.05 -49.78
CA LYS A 19 30.05 0.54 -51.07
C LYS A 19 28.52 0.55 -51.17
N GLY A 20 27.78 1.00 -50.15
CA GLY A 20 26.31 0.96 -50.12
C GLY A 20 25.67 -0.44 -50.01
N LEU A 21 26.47 -1.50 -49.98
CA LEU A 21 26.01 -2.91 -50.02
C LEU A 21 25.61 -3.46 -48.65
N TYR A 22 25.91 -2.76 -47.56
CA TYR A 22 25.75 -3.26 -46.20
C TYR A 22 24.34 -3.80 -45.91
N GLN A 23 23.29 -3.06 -46.29
CA GLN A 23 21.91 -3.47 -46.02
C GLN A 23 21.52 -4.71 -46.83
N ILE A 24 21.94 -4.79 -48.09
CA ILE A 24 21.69 -5.94 -48.97
C ILE A 24 22.36 -7.19 -48.40
N THR A 25 23.63 -7.10 -48.00
CA THR A 25 24.36 -8.21 -47.39
C THR A 25 23.73 -8.66 -46.06
N LYS A 26 23.28 -7.71 -45.24
CA LYS A 26 22.57 -7.98 -43.98
C LYS A 26 21.22 -8.68 -44.21
N ALA A 27 20.47 -8.26 -45.22
CA ALA A 27 19.21 -8.89 -45.60
C ALA A 27 19.43 -10.32 -46.10
N LYS A 28 20.39 -10.53 -47.02
CA LYS A 28 20.77 -11.86 -47.52
C LYS A 28 21.21 -12.81 -46.40
N HIS A 29 21.93 -12.31 -45.40
CA HIS A 29 22.33 -13.10 -44.24
C HIS A 29 21.12 -13.49 -43.38
N THR A 30 20.19 -12.55 -43.13
CA THR A 30 18.96 -12.81 -42.36
C THR A 30 18.11 -13.90 -43.02
N VAL A 31 17.93 -13.84 -44.35
CA VAL A 31 17.19 -14.85 -45.12
C VAL A 31 17.87 -16.22 -45.00
N ARG A 32 19.19 -16.29 -45.22
CA ARG A 32 19.96 -17.54 -45.06
C ARG A 32 19.80 -18.15 -43.67
N MET A 33 19.88 -17.34 -42.62
CA MET A 33 19.70 -17.81 -41.24
C MET A 33 18.26 -18.25 -40.96
N ARG A 34 17.25 -17.61 -41.56
CA ARG A 34 15.85 -18.04 -41.44
C ARG A 34 15.64 -19.42 -42.08
N ILE A 35 16.13 -19.62 -43.31
CA ILE A 35 16.04 -20.90 -44.03
C ILE A 35 16.78 -21.99 -43.25
N TYR A 36 18.00 -21.71 -42.79
CA TYR A 36 18.76 -22.63 -41.94
C TYR A 36 17.96 -23.05 -40.69
N ARG A 37 17.29 -22.11 -40.02
CA ARG A 37 16.45 -22.40 -38.84
C ARG A 37 15.22 -23.23 -39.18
N GLN A 38 14.59 -22.98 -40.32
CA GLN A 38 13.43 -23.75 -40.77
C GLN A 38 13.80 -25.20 -41.11
N ASN A 39 15.00 -25.40 -41.62
CA ASN A 39 15.51 -26.72 -42.01
C ASN A 39 16.11 -27.51 -40.83
N LEU A 40 16.18 -26.96 -39.62
CA LEU A 40 16.62 -27.68 -38.43
C LEU A 40 15.52 -28.62 -37.93
N THR A 41 15.84 -29.91 -37.86
CA THR A 41 14.93 -30.96 -37.35
C THR A 41 15.64 -31.86 -36.32
N GLY A 42 14.85 -32.59 -35.54
CA GLY A 42 15.35 -33.59 -34.58
C GLY A 42 16.31 -33.02 -33.51
N THR A 43 17.38 -33.76 -33.23
CA THR A 43 18.39 -33.45 -32.21
C THR A 43 19.10 -32.12 -32.47
N LYS A 44 19.40 -31.80 -33.74
CA LYS A 44 20.05 -30.54 -34.12
C LYS A 44 19.22 -29.30 -33.76
N LYS A 45 17.89 -29.41 -33.83
CA LYS A 45 16.97 -28.34 -33.41
C LYS A 45 17.00 -28.16 -31.88
N GLN A 46 16.95 -29.27 -31.15
CA GLN A 46 17.01 -29.26 -29.68
C GLN A 46 18.31 -28.62 -29.17
N ASP A 47 19.45 -28.96 -29.76
CA ASP A 47 20.76 -28.39 -29.40
C ASP A 47 20.83 -26.90 -29.70
N TYR A 48 20.31 -26.47 -30.86
CA TYR A 48 20.21 -25.06 -31.22
C TYR A 48 19.36 -24.28 -30.22
N ASP A 49 18.18 -24.81 -29.86
CA ASP A 49 17.27 -24.17 -28.92
C ASP A 49 17.87 -24.09 -27.51
N LYS A 50 18.55 -25.15 -27.06
CA LYS A 50 19.25 -25.18 -25.77
C LYS A 50 20.37 -24.13 -25.73
N LYS A 51 21.24 -24.09 -26.75
CA LYS A 51 22.33 -23.11 -26.84
C LYS A 51 21.80 -21.67 -26.91
N HIS A 52 20.70 -21.46 -27.63
CA HIS A 52 20.04 -20.15 -27.68
C HIS A 52 19.47 -19.76 -26.31
N ALA A 53 18.82 -20.70 -25.60
CA ALA A 53 18.29 -20.47 -24.25
C ALA A 53 19.41 -20.14 -23.24
N GLU A 54 20.52 -20.86 -23.29
CA GLU A 54 21.70 -20.63 -22.44
C GLU A 54 22.34 -19.26 -22.71
N SER A 55 22.54 -18.91 -23.98
CA SER A 55 23.05 -17.59 -24.38
C SER A 55 22.13 -16.45 -23.90
N GLN A 56 20.82 -16.62 -24.04
CA GLN A 56 19.84 -15.66 -23.53
C GLN A 56 19.87 -15.56 -22.00
N ARG A 57 20.03 -16.66 -21.27
CA ARG A 57 20.20 -16.66 -19.81
C ARG A 57 21.47 -15.92 -19.41
N ALA A 58 22.59 -16.19 -20.05
CA ALA A 58 23.87 -15.52 -19.79
C ALA A 58 23.78 -14.01 -20.05
N TYR A 59 23.15 -13.59 -21.16
CA TYR A 59 22.91 -12.18 -21.46
C TYR A 59 22.03 -11.50 -20.41
N ARG A 60 20.95 -12.15 -19.96
CA ARG A 60 20.08 -11.64 -18.89
C ARG A 60 20.82 -11.49 -17.56
N ASN A 61 21.66 -12.46 -17.22
CA ASN A 61 22.46 -12.44 -16.00
C ASN A 61 23.52 -11.33 -16.05
N LYS A 62 24.21 -11.16 -17.19
CA LYS A 62 25.22 -10.10 -17.40
C LYS A 62 24.62 -8.70 -17.30
N ASN A 63 23.38 -8.51 -17.75
CA ASN A 63 22.68 -7.23 -17.73
C ASN A 63 21.76 -7.03 -16.52
N LYS A 64 21.87 -7.88 -15.50
CA LYS A 64 21.06 -7.78 -14.29
C LYS A 64 21.53 -6.56 -13.49
N LYS A 65 20.74 -5.48 -13.49
CA LYS A 65 21.02 -4.27 -12.72
C LYS A 65 20.88 -4.53 -11.20
N PRO A 66 21.64 -3.81 -10.35
CA PRO A 66 21.56 -3.94 -8.89
C PRO A 66 20.20 -3.52 -8.31
N LYS A 67 19.99 -3.92 -7.05
CA LYS A 67 18.72 -4.03 -6.30
C LYS A 67 17.98 -2.69 -6.13
N ASN A 68 17.01 -2.42 -7.00
CA ASN A 68 15.76 -1.79 -6.58
C ASN A 68 14.83 -2.89 -6.04
N SER A 69 13.88 -2.55 -5.17
CA SER A 69 12.92 -3.50 -4.56
C SER A 69 12.19 -4.38 -5.58
N PHE A 70 12.08 -3.92 -6.83
CA PHE A 70 11.60 -4.69 -7.99
C PHE A 70 12.54 -4.57 -9.19
N LEU A 71 12.73 -5.67 -9.93
CA LEU A 71 13.63 -5.78 -11.10
C LEU A 71 13.17 -4.94 -12.31
N SER A 72 11.85 -4.70 -12.45
CA SER A 72 11.24 -3.92 -13.53
C SER A 72 9.85 -3.41 -13.16
N LYS A 73 9.37 -2.38 -13.87
CA LYS A 73 7.97 -1.90 -13.76
C LYS A 73 6.95 -3.02 -13.97
N GLN A 74 7.23 -3.97 -14.86
CA GLN A 74 6.37 -5.13 -15.12
C GLN A 74 6.31 -6.06 -13.91
N SER A 75 7.45 -6.33 -13.26
CA SER A 75 7.49 -7.16 -12.05
C SER A 75 6.74 -6.50 -10.89
N PHE A 76 6.88 -5.19 -10.71
CA PHE A 76 6.09 -4.41 -9.75
C PHE A 76 4.58 -4.49 -10.05
N GLY A 77 4.17 -4.26 -11.30
CA GLY A 77 2.76 -4.35 -11.70
C GLY A 77 2.14 -5.73 -11.45
N LYS A 78 2.91 -6.81 -11.67
CA LYS A 78 2.49 -8.18 -11.36
C LYS A 78 2.31 -8.38 -9.85
N ALA A 79 3.26 -7.92 -9.03
CA ALA A 79 3.17 -8.00 -7.57
C ALA A 79 1.97 -7.18 -7.05
N LEU A 80 1.80 -5.95 -7.55
CA LEU A 80 0.68 -5.08 -7.21
C LEU A 80 -0.66 -5.73 -7.58
N LYS A 81 -0.78 -6.35 -8.76
CA LYS A 81 -1.99 -7.05 -9.20
C LYS A 81 -2.34 -8.19 -8.24
N LYS A 82 -1.35 -9.02 -7.86
CA LYS A 82 -1.56 -10.09 -6.88
C LYS A 82 -2.05 -9.55 -5.53
N ALA A 83 -1.41 -8.51 -5.01
CA ALA A 83 -1.81 -7.87 -3.76
C ALA A 83 -3.24 -7.29 -3.84
N LYS A 84 -3.59 -6.62 -4.95
CA LYS A 84 -4.95 -6.10 -5.18
C LYS A 84 -6.01 -7.19 -5.24
N CYS A 85 -5.71 -8.33 -5.87
CA CYS A 85 -6.63 -9.47 -5.94
C CYS A 85 -6.83 -10.17 -4.59
N ALA A 86 -5.84 -10.13 -3.70
CA ALA A 86 -5.92 -10.71 -2.36
C ALA A 86 -6.73 -9.85 -1.37
N LEU A 87 -6.94 -8.56 -1.68
CA LEU A 87 -7.71 -7.66 -0.82
C LEU A 87 -9.23 -7.86 -1.03
N PRO A 88 -10.06 -7.64 0.00
CA PRO A 88 -11.52 -7.66 -0.11
C PRO A 88 -12.03 -6.71 -1.19
N LYS A 89 -13.21 -6.93 -1.78
CA LYS A 89 -13.77 -6.03 -2.82
C LYS A 89 -14.11 -4.63 -2.28
N ASP A 90 -14.64 -4.55 -1.05
CA ASP A 90 -15.09 -3.30 -0.41
C ASP A 90 -13.96 -2.29 -0.18
N PHE A 91 -14.19 -1.03 -0.57
CA PHE A 91 -13.20 0.05 -0.43
C PHE A 91 -12.79 0.31 1.02
N ASN A 92 -13.77 0.37 1.93
CA ASN A 92 -13.51 0.66 3.34
C ASN A 92 -12.63 -0.42 3.98
N LYS A 93 -12.91 -1.70 3.70
CA LYS A 93 -12.09 -2.83 4.19
C LYS A 93 -10.68 -2.79 3.58
N LYS A 94 -10.54 -2.50 2.27
CA LYS A 94 -9.22 -2.29 1.63
C LYS A 94 -8.40 -1.22 2.33
N LYS A 95 -9.01 -0.07 2.61
CA LYS A 95 -8.35 1.08 3.25
C LYS A 95 -7.82 0.73 4.65
N VAL A 96 -8.64 0.03 5.46
CA VAL A 96 -8.25 -0.41 6.81
C VAL A 96 -7.07 -1.38 6.74
N ILE A 97 -7.16 -2.41 5.90
CA ILE A 97 -6.10 -3.41 5.74
C ILE A 97 -4.81 -2.77 5.22
N ALA A 98 -4.90 -1.90 4.21
CA ALA A 98 -3.74 -1.20 3.66
C ALA A 98 -3.04 -0.34 4.71
N ARG A 99 -3.79 0.37 5.56
CA ARG A 99 -3.24 1.16 6.66
C ARG A 99 -2.58 0.27 7.72
N ALA A 100 -3.22 -0.85 8.09
CA ALA A 100 -2.65 -1.80 9.05
C ALA A 100 -1.34 -2.43 8.53
N LEU A 101 -1.31 -2.83 7.26
CA LEU A 101 -0.09 -3.33 6.61
C LEU A 101 1.01 -2.26 6.57
N ALA A 102 0.66 -1.02 6.22
CA ALA A 102 1.63 0.09 6.22
C ALA A 102 2.19 0.37 7.63
N GLN A 103 1.38 0.24 8.67
CA GLN A 103 1.83 0.34 10.07
C GLN A 103 2.73 -0.83 10.47
N ALA A 104 2.39 -2.07 10.08
CA ALA A 104 3.19 -3.26 10.38
C ALA A 104 4.60 -3.21 9.76
N VAL A 105 4.73 -2.59 8.58
CA VAL A 105 6.01 -2.38 7.89
C VAL A 105 6.73 -1.12 8.38
N GLY A 106 6.12 -0.32 9.26
CA GLY A 106 6.72 0.91 9.79
C GLY A 106 6.71 2.09 8.82
N ILE A 107 5.89 2.05 7.76
CA ILE A 107 5.74 3.15 6.79
C ILE A 107 4.89 4.28 7.39
N VAL A 108 3.84 3.90 8.12
CA VAL A 108 2.96 4.84 8.81
C VAL A 108 3.19 4.69 10.31
N PRO A 109 3.52 5.77 11.04
CA PRO A 109 3.67 5.68 12.48
C PRO A 109 2.37 5.19 13.10
N ARG A 110 2.48 4.28 14.07
CA ARG A 110 1.33 3.91 14.90
C ARG A 110 0.99 5.16 15.71
N ASN A 111 -0.21 5.70 15.55
CA ASN A 111 -0.68 6.83 16.35
C ASN A 111 -0.83 6.36 17.81
N ASN A 112 0.28 6.32 18.54
CA ASN A 112 0.32 6.13 19.99
C ASN A 112 0.03 7.45 20.71
N HIS A 113 -0.90 8.26 20.18
CA HIS A 113 -1.39 9.41 20.90
C HIS A 113 -2.18 8.89 22.10
N GLN A 114 -1.49 8.66 23.21
CA GLN A 114 -2.11 8.69 24.52
C GLN A 114 -2.72 10.09 24.65
N ARG A 115 -4.05 10.16 24.56
CA ARG A 115 -4.84 11.38 24.80
C ARG A 115 -4.78 11.71 26.30
N THR A 116 -3.61 11.97 26.87
CA THR A 116 -3.44 12.09 28.32
C THR A 116 -3.35 13.52 28.81
N ALA A 117 -3.00 14.50 27.96
CA ALA A 117 -2.67 15.84 28.48
C ALA A 117 -3.86 16.80 28.72
N ARG A 118 -5.10 16.49 28.30
CA ARG A 118 -6.25 17.40 28.45
C ARG A 118 -7.53 16.75 28.96
N GLN A 119 -7.46 15.52 29.45
CA GLN A 119 -8.65 14.87 29.98
C GLN A 119 -8.81 15.25 31.45
N LEU A 120 -9.99 15.79 31.80
CA LEU A 120 -10.39 15.96 33.19
C LEU A 120 -10.22 14.63 33.94
N SER A 121 -9.71 14.71 35.18
CA SER A 121 -9.60 13.53 36.03
C SER A 121 -10.99 12.90 36.24
N SER A 122 -11.03 11.58 36.45
CA SER A 122 -12.28 10.87 36.74
C SER A 122 -12.99 11.47 37.96
N LYS A 123 -12.23 11.92 38.96
CA LYS A 123 -12.76 12.60 40.14
C LYS A 123 -13.54 13.87 39.79
N ILE A 124 -12.97 14.75 38.95
CA ILE A 124 -13.63 15.99 38.53
C ILE A 124 -14.86 15.69 37.67
N LYS A 125 -14.79 14.69 36.78
CA LYS A 125 -15.95 14.29 35.99
C LYS A 125 -17.10 13.81 36.88
N ASN A 126 -16.79 13.01 37.88
CA ASN A 126 -17.79 12.49 38.81
C ASN A 126 -18.40 13.61 39.66
N SER A 127 -17.61 14.59 40.11
CA SER A 127 -18.17 15.72 40.87
C SER A 127 -19.14 16.55 40.03
N ILE A 128 -18.80 16.81 38.76
CA ILE A 128 -19.70 17.51 37.83
C ILE A 128 -20.98 16.71 37.59
N ILE A 129 -20.87 15.40 37.32
CA ILE A 129 -22.04 14.54 37.08
C ILE A 129 -22.96 14.50 38.30
N LEU A 130 -22.39 14.37 39.51
CA LEU A 130 -23.16 14.34 40.74
C LEU A 130 -23.87 15.67 41.00
N PHE A 131 -23.19 16.80 40.79
CA PHE A 131 -23.78 18.13 40.96
C PHE A 131 -24.97 18.36 40.02
N TYR A 132 -24.77 18.18 38.71
CA TYR A 132 -25.84 18.35 37.73
C TYR A 132 -26.93 17.27 37.82
N GLY A 133 -26.64 16.16 38.52
CA GLY A 133 -27.57 15.07 38.75
C GLY A 133 -28.44 15.24 39.99
N ARG A 134 -28.20 16.24 40.83
CA ARG A 134 -29.03 16.50 42.02
C ARG A 134 -30.44 16.97 41.63
N ASP A 135 -31.40 16.71 42.50
CA ASP A 135 -32.82 16.99 42.25
C ASP A 135 -33.18 18.47 42.46
N ASP A 136 -32.33 19.23 43.16
CA ASP A 136 -32.41 20.68 43.32
C ASP A 136 -31.83 21.45 42.13
N ILE A 137 -30.89 20.85 41.37
CA ILE A 137 -30.33 21.41 40.13
C ILE A 137 -31.11 20.98 38.89
N SER A 138 -31.64 19.76 38.91
CA SER A 138 -32.25 19.13 37.74
C SER A 138 -33.50 18.32 38.09
N TYR A 139 -34.54 18.45 37.28
CA TYR A 139 -35.78 17.71 37.43
C TYR A 139 -35.82 16.48 36.50
N GLN A 140 -36.11 15.31 37.07
CA GLN A 140 -36.21 14.06 36.33
C GLN A 140 -37.58 13.93 35.65
N MET A 141 -37.56 13.71 34.33
CA MET A 141 -38.79 13.55 33.56
C MET A 141 -39.51 12.26 33.92
N PRO A 142 -40.81 12.23 34.23
CA PRO A 142 -41.50 11.03 34.72
C PRO A 142 -41.81 9.99 33.63
N GLY A 143 -41.68 10.35 32.36
CA GLY A 143 -42.16 9.53 31.23
C GLY A 143 -41.25 8.35 30.88
N LYS A 144 -41.85 7.20 30.53
CA LYS A 144 -41.10 6.08 29.92
C LYS A 144 -40.44 6.45 28.59
N ARG A 145 -41.06 7.36 27.82
CA ARG A 145 -40.50 7.92 26.56
C ARG A 145 -39.27 8.80 26.79
N ASP A 146 -39.02 9.17 28.04
CA ASP A 146 -37.89 10.00 28.46
C ASP A 146 -36.74 9.17 29.00
N THR A 147 -36.70 7.88 28.68
CA THR A 147 -35.58 7.01 28.96
C THR A 147 -34.73 6.79 27.71
N ILE A 148 -33.41 6.76 27.89
CA ILE A 148 -32.41 6.53 26.84
C ILE A 148 -31.57 5.33 27.28
N ILE A 149 -31.43 4.35 26.39
CA ILE A 149 -30.60 3.17 26.64
C ILE A 149 -29.26 3.40 25.92
N VAL A 150 -28.18 3.48 26.68
CA VAL A 150 -26.81 3.60 26.16
C VAL A 150 -26.13 2.24 26.32
N ASN A 151 -25.49 1.78 25.25
CA ASN A 151 -24.66 0.59 25.28
C ASN A 151 -23.20 1.00 25.39
N ASP A 152 -22.58 0.76 26.55
CA ASP A 152 -21.18 1.03 26.77
C ASP A 152 -20.44 -0.28 27.03
N ASN A 153 -19.54 -0.64 26.10
CA ASN A 153 -18.74 -1.87 26.13
C ASN A 153 -19.53 -3.18 26.40
N GLY A 154 -20.76 -3.28 25.89
CA GLY A 154 -21.60 -4.48 26.02
C GLY A 154 -22.57 -4.44 27.19
N ASN A 155 -22.45 -3.44 28.07
CA ASN A 155 -23.38 -3.21 29.16
C ASN A 155 -24.43 -2.17 28.77
N LYS A 156 -25.70 -2.57 28.84
CA LYS A 156 -26.84 -1.67 28.61
C LYS A 156 -27.16 -0.93 29.90
N THR A 157 -27.02 0.39 29.89
CA THR A 157 -27.42 1.27 30.98
C THR A 157 -28.58 2.15 30.53
N THR A 158 -29.61 2.23 31.36
CA THR A 158 -30.79 3.06 31.10
C THR A 158 -30.67 4.36 31.88
N TYR A 159 -30.75 5.48 31.18
CA TYR A 159 -30.72 6.83 31.74
C TYR A 159 -32.08 7.49 31.56
N GLN A 160 -32.53 8.26 32.53
CA GLN A 160 -33.73 9.08 32.42
C GLN A 160 -33.31 10.52 32.10
N LYS A 161 -33.99 11.16 31.14
CA LYS A 161 -33.73 12.55 30.80
C LYS A 161 -34.02 13.43 32.01
N LYS A 162 -33.11 14.35 32.28
CA LYS A 162 -33.28 15.41 33.29
C LYS A 162 -33.31 16.76 32.59
N ILE A 163 -34.13 17.67 33.11
CA ILE A 163 -34.21 19.07 32.68
C ILE A 163 -33.52 19.91 33.75
N LEU A 164 -32.62 20.79 33.37
CA LEU A 164 -32.00 21.73 34.31
C LEU A 164 -33.03 22.77 34.76
N LEU A 165 -33.07 23.02 36.07
CA LEU A 165 -33.94 24.04 36.66
C LEU A 165 -33.36 25.45 36.48
N TYR A 166 -32.04 25.55 36.34
CA TYR A 166 -31.29 26.79 36.13
C TYR A 166 -30.74 26.88 34.70
N THR A 167 -30.35 28.08 34.29
CA THR A 167 -29.52 28.22 33.09
C THR A 167 -28.16 27.56 33.32
N ILE A 168 -27.49 27.14 32.24
CA ILE A 168 -26.17 26.50 32.32
C ILE A 168 -25.16 27.41 33.05
N ARG A 169 -25.28 28.73 32.86
CA ARG A 169 -24.38 29.70 33.49
C ARG A 169 -24.61 29.78 35.00
N GLU A 170 -25.86 29.89 35.44
CA GLU A 170 -26.21 29.94 36.87
C GLU A 170 -25.81 28.64 37.59
N ALA A 171 -26.10 27.49 36.98
CA ALA A 171 -25.68 26.20 37.54
C ALA A 171 -24.15 26.08 37.64
N TYR A 172 -23.41 26.66 36.70
CA TYR A 172 -21.95 26.69 36.75
C TYR A 172 -21.42 27.62 37.86
N GLU A 173 -22.03 28.80 38.04
CA GLU A 173 -21.67 29.72 39.12
C GLU A 173 -21.97 29.10 40.49
N LEU A 174 -23.09 28.38 40.65
CA LEU A 174 -23.40 27.59 41.84
C LEU A 174 -22.39 26.46 42.07
N PHE A 175 -21.99 25.74 41.01
CA PHE A 175 -20.99 24.69 41.10
C PHE A 175 -19.65 25.22 41.62
N LEU A 176 -19.20 26.39 41.13
CA LEU A 176 -17.98 27.06 41.60
C LEU A 176 -18.11 27.55 43.05
N ALA A 177 -19.27 28.07 43.44
CA ALA A 177 -19.50 28.52 44.82
C ALA A 177 -19.45 27.36 45.82
N GLU A 178 -19.96 26.18 45.46
CA GLU A 178 -19.91 24.98 46.30
C GLU A 178 -18.56 24.24 46.26
N ASN A 179 -17.78 24.44 45.20
CA ASN A 179 -16.51 23.75 44.95
C ASN A 179 -15.42 24.76 44.54
N PRO A 180 -14.91 25.58 45.49
CA PRO A 180 -13.86 26.55 45.23
C PRO A 180 -12.52 25.92 44.82
#